data_AF-A0ABD1ASP3-F1
#
_entry.id   AF-A0ABD1ASP3-F1
#
_cell.length_a   1.000
_cell.length_b   1.000
_cell.length_c   1.000
_cell.angle_alpha   90.00
_cell.angle_beta   90.00
_cell.angle_gamma   90.00
#
_symmetry.space_group_name_H-M   'P 1'
#
loop_
_entity.id
_entity.type
_entity.pdbx_description
1 polymer ?
#
loop_
_entity_poly.entity_id
_entity_poly.type
_entity_poly.pdbx_seq_one_letter_code
_entity_poly.pdbx_strand_id
1 'polypeptide(L)'
;MERAKTEVEKKVSRLLKFIQAKNRIPKDSKRELLGIVNDLQAQCQSLYSLFDDFQQNLDPKTGGSGRKGKSRIASSSSDLEYYSSEEIENVVVEVNDISELQSKLEALRNEAEEKEQELTLRVKELERELGDAKAECDRKKDLEEEFAMKASESKQLGEKNKGLRSQISGLELVLKEKGDEISTLVNKFGNSELGLTSRIEDLKGQLKNLEQEIGFLRARNADLARNYEVKRVEEKDRVTGLIDQVNGMKHELESLRKMKDESEAKLEKKVEEVKETEMQLKSLKEETEKERNRLNEEIDHLRGENQNLRTRISELDSIHMEMKTTNDNEMEDASKKLDIQVSDQKKLVKEKDDIIGRLSTKVKDQQRLLKEQKETIDKFSEDLKQSKRWSLGSSRDSKLNPNALERKMEELAEDFKMKIEDHIRILYRRIHVAEQIHLESKNDYIKTRDMVQENKENRESLIFFETHFRKIKEVSEKGYSRSMQKLEEAKEDTNQVARLVKDIDSAKIWVREKKSELETLNAKLECREAQETLLKEKLSKLEKKLAEEGTEKLTLAKALSKFDSRIKELEKKLKGREVELLSLGEEKREAIRQLCILMDYQRDRYDEIKKSILKVDHKTLN
;
A
#
# COMPACT_ATOMS: atom_id res chain seq x y z
N MET A 1 63.32 -76.63 46.83
CA MET A 1 63.04 -75.37 46.11
C MET A 1 61.55 -75.16 45.84
N GLU A 2 60.83 -76.18 45.36
CA GLU A 2 59.44 -76.08 44.84
C GLU A 2 58.44 -75.15 45.54
N ARG A 3 58.36 -75.08 46.88
CA ARG A 3 57.48 -74.09 47.54
C ARG A 3 57.81 -72.65 47.12
N ALA A 4 59.08 -72.26 47.18
CA ALA A 4 59.53 -70.92 46.77
C ALA A 4 59.35 -70.66 45.27
N LYS A 5 59.55 -71.68 44.43
CA LYS A 5 59.27 -71.61 42.99
C LYS A 5 57.78 -71.34 42.72
N THR A 6 56.86 -72.08 43.37
CA THR A 6 55.41 -71.82 43.24
C THR A 6 54.98 -70.47 43.84
N GLU A 7 55.73 -69.93 44.80
CA GLU A 7 55.53 -68.58 45.35
C GLU A 7 55.89 -67.50 44.30
N VAL A 8 57.04 -67.65 43.66
CA VAL A 8 57.50 -66.78 42.56
C VAL A 8 56.56 -66.86 41.35
N GLU A 9 56.18 -68.07 40.92
CA GLU A 9 55.25 -68.28 39.79
C GLU A 9 53.89 -67.61 40.05
N LYS A 10 53.37 -67.64 41.29
CA LYS A 10 52.15 -66.91 41.68
C LYS A 10 52.34 -65.38 41.63
N LYS A 11 53.48 -64.85 42.08
CA LYS A 11 53.80 -63.40 42.01
C LYS A 11 53.91 -62.92 40.56
N VAL A 12 54.65 -63.65 39.72
CA VAL A 12 54.77 -63.37 38.27
C VAL A 12 53.42 -63.47 37.56
N SER A 13 52.58 -64.46 37.92
CA SER A 13 51.22 -64.60 37.38
C SER A 13 50.29 -63.44 37.76
N ARG A 14 50.49 -62.81 38.93
CA ARG A 14 49.77 -61.56 39.30
C ARG A 14 50.26 -60.37 38.48
N LEU A 15 51.58 -60.22 38.33
CA LEU A 15 52.20 -59.17 37.49
C LEU A 15 51.69 -59.23 36.03
N LEU A 16 51.66 -60.41 35.43
CA LEU A 16 51.13 -60.61 34.06
C LEU A 16 49.67 -60.17 33.92
N LYS A 17 48.81 -60.45 34.91
CA LYS A 17 47.40 -59.99 34.89
C LYS A 17 47.30 -58.46 34.96
N PHE A 18 48.15 -57.78 35.73
CA PHE A 18 48.18 -56.31 35.76
C PHE A 18 48.71 -55.70 34.45
N ILE A 19 49.63 -56.38 33.75
CA ILE A 19 50.17 -55.92 32.46
C ILE A 19 49.17 -56.13 31.31
N GLN A 20 48.40 -57.21 31.33
CA GLN A 20 47.34 -57.47 30.33
C GLN A 20 46.14 -56.52 30.47
N ALA A 21 45.87 -56.00 31.68
CA ALA A 21 44.80 -55.05 31.96
C ALA A 21 45.14 -53.61 31.49
N LYS A 22 45.16 -53.39 30.16
CA LYS A 22 45.48 -52.09 29.56
C LYS A 22 44.68 -50.91 30.16
N ASN A 23 45.42 -49.94 30.71
CA ASN A 23 45.04 -48.54 30.94
C ASN A 23 44.02 -48.18 32.05
N ARG A 24 43.74 -49.05 33.04
CA ARG A 24 43.17 -48.62 34.34
C ARG A 24 43.77 -49.37 35.54
N ILE A 25 44.86 -48.84 36.10
CA ILE A 25 45.45 -49.32 37.37
C ILE A 25 45.23 -48.25 38.45
N PRO A 26 44.50 -48.54 39.55
CA PRO A 26 44.35 -47.63 40.69
C PRO A 26 45.69 -47.22 41.33
N LYS A 27 45.72 -46.06 42.01
CA LYS A 27 46.96 -45.54 42.64
C LYS A 27 47.52 -46.50 43.69
N ASP A 28 46.66 -47.15 44.47
CA ASP A 28 47.06 -48.05 45.54
C ASP A 28 47.65 -49.35 45.00
N SER A 29 47.03 -49.92 43.94
CA SER A 29 47.55 -51.08 43.22
C SER A 29 48.92 -50.83 42.58
N LYS A 30 49.28 -49.59 42.24
CA LYS A 30 50.66 -49.27 41.82
C LYS A 30 51.67 -49.45 42.95
N ARG A 31 51.29 -49.19 44.21
CA ARG A 31 52.17 -49.35 45.37
C ARG A 31 52.39 -50.82 45.71
N GLU A 32 51.34 -51.65 45.59
CA GLU A 32 51.47 -53.11 45.67
C GLU A 32 52.33 -53.67 44.53
N LEU A 33 52.14 -53.20 43.29
CA LEU A 33 52.94 -53.62 42.13
C LEU A 33 54.43 -53.33 42.35
N LEU A 34 54.76 -52.13 42.85
CA LEU A 34 56.12 -51.72 43.18
C LEU A 34 56.70 -52.55 44.33
N GLY A 35 55.88 -52.90 45.33
CA GLY A 35 56.26 -53.83 46.40
C GLY A 35 56.60 -55.23 45.88
N ILE A 36 55.76 -55.80 45.00
CA ILE A 36 55.99 -57.12 44.38
C ILE A 36 57.23 -57.09 43.47
N VAL A 37 57.45 -56.01 42.71
CA VAL A 37 58.65 -55.85 41.87
C VAL A 37 59.92 -55.74 42.73
N ASN A 38 59.90 -54.95 43.81
CA ASN A 38 61.06 -54.82 44.70
C ASN A 38 61.37 -56.10 45.47
N ASP A 39 60.35 -56.82 45.95
CA ASP A 39 60.50 -58.14 46.58
C ASP A 39 61.03 -59.17 45.57
N LEU A 40 60.51 -59.19 44.34
CA LEU A 40 61.04 -60.05 43.27
C LEU A 40 62.49 -59.68 42.92
N GLN A 41 62.84 -58.40 42.89
CA GLN A 41 64.21 -57.94 42.67
C GLN A 41 65.15 -58.34 43.81
N ALA A 42 64.72 -58.23 45.07
CA ALA A 42 65.47 -58.69 46.23
C ALA A 42 65.64 -60.22 46.23
N GLN A 43 64.61 -60.97 45.81
CA GLN A 43 64.69 -62.42 45.62
C GLN A 43 65.63 -62.79 44.46
N CYS A 44 65.64 -62.04 43.36
CA CYS A 44 66.63 -62.19 42.29
C CYS A 44 68.04 -61.85 42.76
N GLN A 45 68.25 -60.81 43.57
CA GLN A 45 69.55 -60.46 44.13
C GLN A 45 70.06 -61.54 45.11
N SER A 46 69.19 -62.08 45.95
CA SER A 46 69.50 -63.25 46.79
C SER A 46 69.73 -64.53 45.99
N LEU A 47 69.11 -64.67 44.81
CA LEU A 47 69.37 -65.78 43.89
C LEU A 47 70.70 -65.59 43.15
N TYR A 48 71.09 -64.35 42.83
CA TYR A 48 72.39 -64.02 42.26
C TYR A 48 73.53 -64.22 43.27
N SER A 49 73.37 -63.82 44.54
CA SER A 49 74.38 -64.13 45.56
C SER A 49 74.48 -65.64 45.80
N LEU A 50 73.35 -66.35 45.82
CA LEU A 50 73.34 -67.81 45.87
C LEU A 50 73.95 -68.44 44.59
N PHE A 51 73.84 -67.78 43.43
CA PHE A 51 74.51 -68.20 42.21
C PHE A 51 76.02 -67.92 42.23
N ASP A 52 76.48 -66.81 42.80
CA ASP A 52 77.91 -66.53 43.01
C ASP A 52 78.50 -67.52 44.04
N ASP A 53 77.77 -67.85 45.10
CA ASP A 53 78.12 -68.93 46.03
C ASP A 53 78.16 -70.28 45.32
N PHE A 54 77.17 -70.61 44.48
CA PHE A 54 77.20 -71.82 43.65
C PHE A 54 78.26 -71.78 42.56
N GLN A 55 78.69 -70.62 42.08
CA GLN A 55 79.71 -70.49 41.02
C GLN A 55 81.13 -70.53 41.61
N GLN A 56 81.29 -70.16 42.89
CA GLN A 56 82.47 -70.52 43.69
C GLN A 56 82.48 -72.01 44.07
N ASN A 57 81.33 -72.63 44.33
CA ASN A 57 81.22 -74.06 44.66
C ASN A 57 81.10 -75.00 43.43
N LEU A 58 80.95 -74.44 42.22
CA LEU A 58 80.99 -75.14 40.93
C LEU A 58 82.25 -74.81 40.11
N ASP A 59 83.31 -74.32 40.77
CA ASP A 59 84.70 -74.49 40.29
C ASP A 59 85.37 -75.66 41.06
N PRO A 60 84.99 -76.93 40.80
CA PRO A 60 85.66 -78.07 41.40
C PRO A 60 87.05 -78.23 40.78
N LYS A 61 88.03 -77.50 41.32
CA LYS A 61 89.47 -77.71 41.05
C LYS A 61 90.02 -78.99 41.67
N THR A 62 89.36 -80.08 41.31
CA THR A 62 90.03 -81.23 40.69
C THR A 62 91.17 -80.77 39.76
N GLY A 63 92.26 -81.53 39.61
CA GLY A 63 92.45 -82.90 40.08
C GLY A 63 93.34 -83.74 39.16
N GLY A 64 94.08 -83.13 38.22
CA GLY A 64 95.23 -83.73 37.54
C GLY A 64 96.52 -83.15 38.12
N SER A 65 97.42 -83.90 38.77
CA SER A 65 97.52 -85.36 38.96
C SER A 65 97.84 -86.20 37.70
N GLY A 66 98.80 -85.73 36.92
CA GLY A 66 99.72 -86.59 36.15
C GLY A 66 101.14 -86.04 36.39
N ARG A 67 102.03 -86.64 37.18
CA ARG A 67 102.67 -87.98 37.07
C ARG A 67 103.18 -88.22 35.64
N LYS A 68 104.48 -88.43 35.39
CA LYS A 68 105.64 -88.78 36.27
C LYS A 68 106.70 -87.65 36.17
N GLY A 69 107.59 -87.37 37.12
CA GLY A 69 108.05 -88.12 38.29
C GLY A 69 109.56 -88.45 38.13
N LYS A 70 110.43 -88.38 39.15
CA LYS A 70 110.19 -88.27 40.61
C LYS A 70 111.31 -87.50 41.35
N SER A 71 110.95 -87.02 42.54
CA SER A 71 111.76 -86.95 43.79
C SER A 71 113.13 -86.26 43.81
N ARG A 72 113.22 -85.21 44.65
CA ARG A 72 114.40 -84.99 45.50
C ARG A 72 114.37 -85.99 46.66
N ILE A 73 115.52 -86.58 47.02
CA ILE A 73 115.89 -86.99 48.39
C ILE A 73 117.34 -86.56 48.58
N ALA A 74 117.70 -86.08 49.77
CA ALA A 74 119.07 -85.64 50.09
C ALA A 74 119.61 -86.46 51.28
N SER A 75 120.61 -87.29 51.00
CA SER A 75 121.40 -88.11 51.93
C SER A 75 122.37 -88.95 51.09
N SER A 76 123.55 -89.39 51.51
CA SER A 76 124.49 -89.05 52.61
C SER A 76 125.55 -90.16 52.61
N SER A 77 126.81 -89.87 52.97
CA SER A 77 127.87 -90.84 53.32
C SER A 77 128.54 -91.66 52.20
N SER A 78 129.86 -91.85 52.40
CA SER A 78 130.76 -92.89 51.87
C SER A 78 131.05 -92.89 50.36
N ASP A 79 132.31 -92.93 49.88
CA ASP A 79 133.51 -93.73 50.24
C ASP A 79 133.47 -95.18 49.70
N LEU A 80 134.06 -95.37 48.51
CA LEU A 80 134.90 -96.48 48.01
C LEU A 80 135.24 -96.12 46.54
N GLU A 81 136.48 -96.11 46.04
CA GLU A 81 137.56 -97.12 46.06
C GLU A 81 137.21 -98.44 45.37
N TYR A 82 137.30 -98.44 44.03
CA TYR A 82 137.71 -99.60 43.21
C TYR A 82 138.20 -99.10 41.83
N TYR A 83 139.47 -98.86 41.54
CA TYR A 83 140.71 -99.66 41.64
C TYR A 83 140.96 -100.60 40.45
N SER A 84 142.05 -100.29 39.71
CA SER A 84 142.87 -101.10 38.79
C SER A 84 142.24 -101.99 37.70
N SER A 85 142.75 -101.81 36.48
CA SER A 85 143.35 -102.92 35.70
C SER A 85 144.41 -102.38 34.71
N GLU A 86 145.46 -101.76 35.25
CA GLU A 86 146.70 -101.45 34.51
C GLU A 86 147.90 -102.08 35.23
N GLU A 87 148.21 -103.34 34.91
CA GLU A 87 149.54 -103.93 35.09
C GLU A 87 149.65 -105.29 34.38
N ILE A 88 150.89 -105.75 34.17
CA ILE A 88 151.39 -106.97 33.51
C ILE A 88 152.01 -106.70 32.11
N GLU A 89 153.20 -106.09 32.12
CA GLU A 89 154.22 -106.37 31.11
C GLU A 89 154.85 -107.73 31.47
N ASN A 90 154.40 -108.80 30.81
CA ASN A 90 154.68 -110.15 31.28
C ASN A 90 156.02 -110.71 30.77
N VAL A 91 156.60 -111.53 31.64
CA VAL A 91 157.71 -112.47 31.46
C VAL A 91 157.97 -112.92 30.00
N VAL A 92 159.13 -112.52 29.49
CA VAL A 92 160.09 -113.33 28.70
C VAL A 92 159.55 -114.64 28.09
N VAL A 93 159.34 -114.65 26.76
CA VAL A 93 159.27 -115.83 25.86
C VAL A 93 158.04 -116.74 26.12
N GLU A 94 157.13 -117.00 25.18
CA GLU A 94 157.30 -117.40 23.76
C GLU A 94 156.47 -116.55 22.74
N VAL A 95 156.49 -116.92 21.46
CA VAL A 95 156.10 -116.04 20.32
C VAL A 95 154.89 -116.57 19.52
N ASN A 96 153.78 -115.80 19.48
CA ASN A 96 153.02 -115.48 18.24
C ASN A 96 151.73 -114.62 18.42
N ASP A 97 151.00 -114.68 19.53
CA ASP A 97 149.53 -114.41 19.52
C ASP A 97 149.04 -112.95 19.70
N ILE A 98 149.92 -111.95 19.81
CA ILE A 98 149.53 -110.56 20.19
C ILE A 98 148.64 -109.85 19.14
N SER A 99 148.75 -110.20 17.85
CA SER A 99 148.15 -109.42 16.76
C SER A 99 146.61 -109.41 16.70
N GLU A 100 145.92 -110.37 17.34
CA GLU A 100 144.47 -110.52 17.17
C GLU A 100 143.65 -109.58 18.09
N LEU A 101 144.20 -109.18 19.25
CA LEU A 101 143.48 -108.38 20.24
C LEU A 101 143.39 -106.90 19.87
N GLN A 102 144.43 -106.33 19.24
CA GLN A 102 144.42 -104.94 18.79
C GLN A 102 143.30 -104.68 17.77
N SER A 103 143.11 -105.60 16.81
CA SER A 103 142.05 -105.50 15.80
C SER A 103 140.64 -105.47 16.40
N LYS A 104 140.40 -106.14 17.54
CA LYS A 104 139.08 -106.17 18.22
C LYS A 104 138.80 -104.89 18.98
N LEU A 105 139.82 -104.27 19.59
CA LEU A 105 139.69 -102.95 20.23
C LEU A 105 139.41 -101.85 19.20
N GLU A 106 140.10 -101.88 18.06
CA GLU A 106 139.90 -100.87 17.00
C GLU A 106 138.53 -101.01 16.33
N ALA A 107 138.02 -102.24 16.14
CA ALA A 107 136.65 -102.47 15.68
C ALA A 107 135.59 -101.89 16.65
N LEU A 108 135.73 -102.14 17.96
CA LEU A 108 134.81 -101.60 18.98
C LEU A 108 134.88 -100.07 19.08
N ARG A 109 136.07 -99.48 18.89
CA ARG A 109 136.23 -98.02 18.83
C ARG A 109 135.51 -97.43 17.61
N ASN A 110 135.67 -98.03 16.43
CA ASN A 110 134.99 -97.57 15.23
C ASN A 110 133.47 -97.69 15.36
N GLU A 111 132.96 -98.79 15.94
CA GLU A 111 131.52 -98.97 16.22
C GLU A 111 131.00 -97.94 17.25
N ALA A 112 131.84 -97.47 18.17
CA ALA A 112 131.50 -96.39 19.11
C ALA A 112 131.49 -95.02 18.42
N GLU A 113 132.47 -94.72 17.58
CA GLU A 113 132.54 -93.46 16.81
C GLU A 113 131.43 -93.36 15.75
N GLU A 114 131.02 -94.49 15.14
CA GLU A 114 129.84 -94.56 14.27
C GLU A 114 128.55 -94.25 15.05
N LYS A 115 128.37 -94.82 16.25
CA LYS A 115 127.22 -94.53 17.12
C LYS A 115 127.22 -93.10 17.65
N GLU A 116 128.39 -92.52 17.95
CA GLU A 116 128.48 -91.12 18.33
C GLU A 116 128.09 -90.20 17.16
N GLN A 117 128.49 -90.53 15.93
CA GLN A 117 128.06 -89.82 14.73
C GLN A 117 126.56 -89.99 14.45
N GLU A 118 125.99 -91.19 14.59
CA GLU A 118 124.55 -91.46 14.46
C GLU A 118 123.74 -90.66 15.50
N LEU A 119 124.15 -90.70 16.77
CA LEU A 119 123.52 -89.92 17.84
C LEU A 119 123.66 -88.41 17.59
N THR A 120 124.80 -87.95 17.10
CA THR A 120 125.02 -86.54 16.72
C THR A 120 124.12 -86.10 15.56
N LEU A 121 123.88 -86.97 14.58
CA LEU A 121 122.93 -86.72 13.49
C LEU A 121 121.49 -86.69 14.03
N ARG A 122 121.09 -87.64 14.90
CA ARG A 122 119.74 -87.68 15.47
C ARG A 122 119.47 -86.52 16.45
N VAL A 123 120.49 -86.02 17.16
CA VAL A 123 120.39 -84.78 17.96
C VAL A 123 120.14 -83.58 17.04
N LYS A 124 120.94 -83.38 15.99
CA LYS A 124 120.73 -82.29 15.00
C LYS A 124 119.36 -82.37 14.32
N GLU A 125 118.85 -83.58 14.11
CA GLU A 125 117.51 -83.77 13.58
C GLU A 125 116.42 -83.43 14.61
N LEU A 126 116.56 -83.84 15.87
CA LEU A 126 115.64 -83.46 16.95
C LEU A 126 115.66 -81.95 17.24
N GLU A 127 116.82 -81.29 17.10
CA GLU A 127 116.94 -79.83 17.17
C GLU A 127 116.20 -79.14 16.02
N ARG A 128 116.26 -79.71 14.81
CA ARG A 128 115.48 -79.26 13.64
C ARG A 128 113.99 -79.48 13.84
N GLU A 129 113.56 -80.69 14.23
CA GLU A 129 112.16 -81.01 14.56
C GLU A 129 111.60 -80.07 15.64
N LEU A 130 112.39 -79.76 16.69
CA LEU A 130 112.03 -78.82 17.75
C LEU A 130 111.95 -77.36 17.26
N GLY A 131 112.85 -76.95 16.35
CA GLY A 131 112.84 -75.64 15.70
C GLY A 131 111.61 -75.45 14.80
N ASP A 132 111.30 -76.45 13.98
CA ASP A 132 110.12 -76.48 13.11
C ASP A 132 108.83 -76.44 13.94
N ALA A 133 108.71 -77.29 14.97
CA ALA A 133 107.56 -77.32 15.88
C ALA A 133 107.40 -76.03 16.69
N LYS A 134 108.51 -75.36 17.05
CA LYS A 134 108.47 -74.03 17.68
C LYS A 134 107.96 -72.98 16.70
N ALA A 135 108.44 -72.98 15.46
CA ALA A 135 107.97 -72.06 14.42
C ALA A 135 106.52 -72.32 14.00
N GLU A 136 106.01 -73.55 14.12
CA GLU A 136 104.58 -73.85 13.99
C GLU A 136 103.77 -73.33 15.19
N CYS A 137 104.28 -73.52 16.41
CA CYS A 137 103.67 -73.00 17.64
C CYS A 137 103.58 -71.46 17.65
N ASP A 138 104.60 -70.77 17.15
CA ASP A 138 104.60 -69.31 17.04
C ASP A 138 103.61 -68.83 15.96
N ARG A 139 103.64 -69.40 14.73
CA ARG A 139 102.62 -69.12 13.69
C ARG A 139 101.18 -69.39 14.17
N LYS A 140 100.98 -70.39 15.02
CA LYS A 140 99.67 -70.70 15.59
C LYS A 140 99.18 -69.59 16.52
N LYS A 141 100.06 -68.96 17.31
CA LYS A 141 99.72 -67.80 18.15
C LYS A 141 99.32 -66.61 17.28
N ASP A 142 100.10 -66.32 16.23
CA ASP A 142 99.81 -65.23 15.29
C ASP A 142 98.40 -65.37 14.70
N LEU A 143 98.02 -66.59 14.29
CA LEU A 143 96.67 -66.91 13.80
C LEU A 143 95.61 -66.84 14.90
N GLU A 144 95.87 -67.32 16.12
CA GLU A 144 94.95 -67.20 17.25
C GLU A 144 94.69 -65.73 17.64
N GLU A 145 95.69 -64.86 17.56
CA GLU A 145 95.56 -63.42 17.74
C GLU A 145 94.79 -62.77 16.57
N GLU A 146 95.03 -63.18 15.32
CA GLU A 146 94.25 -62.70 14.16
C GLU A 146 92.77 -63.10 14.27
N PHE A 147 92.48 -64.34 14.69
CA PHE A 147 91.11 -64.80 14.98
C PHE A 147 90.48 -64.02 16.13
N ALA A 148 91.23 -63.71 17.20
CA ALA A 148 90.74 -62.89 18.32
C ALA A 148 90.40 -61.46 17.87
N MET A 149 91.26 -60.83 17.06
CA MET A 149 91.02 -59.51 16.46
C MET A 149 89.76 -59.52 15.59
N LYS A 150 89.66 -60.44 14.62
CA LYS A 150 88.48 -60.58 13.74
C LYS A 150 87.19 -60.90 14.50
N ALA A 151 87.26 -61.70 15.57
CA ALA A 151 86.12 -61.95 16.45
C ALA A 151 85.70 -60.70 17.23
N SER A 152 86.64 -59.84 17.64
CA SER A 152 86.33 -58.56 18.29
C SER A 152 85.70 -57.55 17.31
N GLU A 153 86.19 -57.47 16.08
CA GLU A 153 85.64 -56.62 15.02
C GLU A 153 84.20 -57.05 14.67
N SER A 154 83.98 -58.36 14.47
CA SER A 154 82.66 -58.93 14.21
C SER A 154 81.64 -58.62 15.32
N LYS A 155 82.06 -58.62 16.60
CA LYS A 155 81.22 -58.17 17.73
C LYS A 155 80.88 -56.68 17.61
N GLN A 156 81.86 -55.81 17.39
CA GLN A 156 81.64 -54.36 17.22
C GLN A 156 80.72 -54.04 16.02
N LEU A 157 80.89 -54.73 14.89
CA LEU A 157 80.01 -54.61 13.73
C LEU A 157 78.59 -55.13 14.03
N GLY A 158 78.47 -56.22 14.79
CA GLY A 158 77.20 -56.72 15.30
C GLY A 158 76.46 -55.72 16.19
N GLU A 159 77.17 -54.99 17.04
CA GLU A 159 76.64 -53.93 17.91
C GLU A 159 76.24 -52.68 17.10
N LYS A 160 77.11 -52.19 16.21
CA LYS A 160 76.78 -51.10 15.27
C LYS A 160 75.52 -51.42 14.46
N ASN A 161 75.39 -52.64 13.95
CA ASN A 161 74.20 -53.09 13.22
C ASN A 161 72.94 -53.23 14.11
N LYS A 162 73.07 -53.53 15.41
CA LYS A 162 71.94 -53.45 16.35
C LYS A 162 71.50 -51.99 16.53
N GLY A 163 72.44 -51.08 16.78
CA GLY A 163 72.17 -49.64 16.92
C GLY A 163 71.50 -49.03 15.69
N LEU A 164 72.01 -49.32 14.49
CA LEU A 164 71.40 -48.87 13.23
C LEU A 164 69.97 -49.40 13.04
N ARG A 165 69.71 -50.68 13.35
CA ARG A 165 68.33 -51.22 13.31
C ARG A 165 67.39 -50.52 14.30
N SER A 166 67.84 -50.24 15.51
CA SER A 166 67.06 -49.47 16.49
C SER A 166 66.79 -48.03 16.03
N GLN A 167 67.75 -47.39 15.35
CA GLN A 167 67.55 -46.07 14.74
C GLN A 167 66.56 -46.12 13.58
N ILE A 168 66.66 -47.11 12.69
CA ILE A 168 65.74 -47.32 11.57
C ILE A 168 64.31 -47.48 12.09
N SER A 169 64.05 -48.37 13.06
CA SER A 169 62.69 -48.54 13.58
C SER A 169 62.18 -47.36 14.43
N GLY A 170 63.07 -46.53 14.97
CA GLY A 170 62.70 -45.21 15.51
C GLY A 170 62.22 -44.26 14.41
N LEU A 171 62.94 -44.20 13.28
CA LEU A 171 62.56 -43.38 12.12
C LEU A 171 61.29 -43.89 11.44
N GLU A 172 61.10 -45.21 11.31
CA GLU A 172 59.86 -45.83 10.79
C GLU A 172 58.64 -45.44 11.62
N LEU A 173 58.77 -45.43 12.95
CA LEU A 173 57.70 -45.02 13.87
C LEU A 173 57.39 -43.52 13.74
N VAL A 174 58.40 -42.66 13.70
CA VAL A 174 58.21 -41.21 13.50
C VAL A 174 57.62 -40.90 12.13
N LEU A 175 58.06 -41.59 11.06
CA LEU A 175 57.48 -41.46 9.72
C LEU A 175 56.00 -41.86 9.70
N LYS A 176 55.63 -42.91 10.44
CA LYS A 176 54.24 -43.31 10.59
C LYS A 176 53.42 -42.26 11.35
N GLU A 177 53.91 -41.78 12.50
CA GLU A 177 53.24 -40.72 13.27
C GLU A 177 53.04 -39.45 12.42
N LYS A 178 54.03 -39.07 11.59
CA LYS A 178 53.88 -37.95 10.65
C LYS A 178 52.95 -38.24 9.48
N GLY A 179 52.90 -39.47 8.97
CA GLY A 179 51.90 -39.91 7.99
C GLY A 179 50.47 -39.83 8.53
N ASP A 180 50.26 -40.24 9.78
CA ASP A 180 48.98 -40.16 10.48
C ASP A 180 48.61 -38.68 10.76
N GLU A 181 49.54 -37.85 11.25
CA GLU A 181 49.34 -36.39 11.42
C GLU A 181 48.91 -35.72 10.11
N ILE A 182 49.67 -35.92 9.03
CA ILE A 182 49.38 -35.39 7.68
C ILE A 182 48.00 -35.85 7.21
N SER A 183 47.65 -37.13 7.41
CA SER A 183 46.33 -37.66 7.05
C SER A 183 45.21 -36.96 7.82
N THR A 184 45.39 -36.63 9.12
CA THR A 184 44.39 -35.85 9.85
C THR A 184 44.29 -34.40 9.37
N LEU A 185 45.39 -33.80 8.90
CA LEU A 185 45.39 -32.43 8.36
C LEU A 185 44.71 -32.39 6.99
N VAL A 186 45.05 -33.29 6.07
CA VAL A 186 44.42 -33.42 4.74
C VAL A 186 42.90 -33.60 4.89
N ASN A 187 42.45 -34.48 5.78
CA ASN A 187 41.01 -34.67 6.04
C ASN A 187 40.34 -33.42 6.63
N LYS A 188 41.01 -32.63 7.49
CA LYS A 188 40.48 -31.36 7.99
C LYS A 188 40.37 -30.32 6.88
N PHE A 189 41.40 -30.19 6.04
CA PHE A 189 41.39 -29.25 4.91
C PHE A 189 40.31 -29.61 3.88
N GLY A 190 40.22 -30.87 3.44
CA GLY A 190 39.18 -31.31 2.50
C GLY A 190 37.76 -31.10 3.04
N ASN A 191 37.50 -31.39 4.32
CA ASN A 191 36.21 -31.08 4.94
C ASN A 191 35.91 -29.57 4.98
N SER A 192 36.92 -28.73 5.20
CA SER A 192 36.76 -27.26 5.16
C SER A 192 36.54 -26.74 3.73
N GLU A 193 37.18 -27.33 2.73
CA GLU A 193 37.04 -27.00 1.31
C GLU A 193 35.65 -27.37 0.79
N LEU A 194 35.14 -28.56 1.14
CA LEU A 194 33.77 -28.97 0.84
C LEU A 194 32.75 -28.04 1.52
N GLY A 195 32.97 -27.67 2.78
CA GLY A 195 32.11 -26.72 3.50
C GLY A 195 32.09 -25.32 2.88
N LEU A 196 33.25 -24.81 2.46
CA LEU A 196 33.37 -23.53 1.75
C LEU A 196 32.73 -23.60 0.35
N THR A 197 32.90 -24.71 -0.37
CA THR A 197 32.32 -24.92 -1.70
C THR A 197 30.80 -24.93 -1.63
N SER A 198 30.21 -25.73 -0.73
CA SER A 198 28.77 -25.73 -0.45
C SER A 198 28.28 -24.33 -0.07
N ARG A 199 29.04 -23.58 0.77
CA ARG A 199 28.65 -22.22 1.14
C ARG A 199 28.71 -21.22 -0.03
N ILE A 200 29.62 -21.42 -0.97
CA ILE A 200 29.70 -20.63 -2.21
C ILE A 200 28.53 -20.94 -3.14
N GLU A 201 28.08 -22.20 -3.22
CA GLU A 201 26.92 -22.60 -4.01
C GLU A 201 25.60 -22.04 -3.42
N ASP A 202 25.43 -22.13 -2.11
CA ASP A 202 24.38 -21.44 -1.33
C ASP A 202 24.29 -19.95 -1.70
N LEU A 203 25.43 -19.24 -1.66
CA LEU A 203 25.50 -17.80 -1.93
C LEU A 203 25.25 -17.47 -3.40
N LYS A 204 25.70 -18.30 -4.35
CA LYS A 204 25.34 -18.19 -5.77
C LYS A 204 23.83 -18.37 -5.99
N GLY A 205 23.20 -19.31 -5.29
CA GLY A 205 21.74 -19.50 -5.31
C GLY A 205 21.00 -18.27 -4.77
N GLN A 206 21.45 -17.71 -3.65
CA GLN A 206 20.88 -16.49 -3.07
C GLN A 206 21.03 -15.28 -4.00
N LEU A 207 22.21 -15.09 -4.62
CA LEU A 207 22.45 -14.03 -5.60
C LEU A 207 21.50 -14.16 -6.81
N LYS A 208 21.40 -15.34 -7.41
CA LYS A 208 20.50 -15.59 -8.56
C LYS A 208 19.04 -15.28 -8.23
N ASN A 209 18.57 -15.62 -7.03
CA ASN A 209 17.21 -15.32 -6.61
C ASN A 209 17.00 -13.79 -6.41
N LEU A 210 17.99 -13.08 -5.86
CA LEU A 210 17.96 -11.62 -5.73
C LEU A 210 18.01 -10.91 -7.09
N GLU A 211 18.78 -11.41 -8.05
CA GLU A 211 18.81 -10.90 -9.44
C GLU A 211 17.43 -11.04 -10.12
N GLN A 212 16.75 -12.16 -9.91
CA GLN A 212 15.40 -12.40 -10.41
C GLN A 212 14.37 -11.45 -9.78
N GLU A 213 14.41 -11.25 -8.45
CA GLU A 213 13.53 -10.30 -7.75
C GLU A 213 13.80 -8.85 -8.20
N ILE A 214 15.06 -8.45 -8.36
CA ILE A 214 15.43 -7.13 -8.91
C ILE A 214 14.90 -6.97 -10.34
N GLY A 215 14.94 -8.03 -11.16
CA GLY A 215 14.34 -8.04 -12.49
C GLY A 215 12.82 -7.83 -12.47
N PHE A 216 12.11 -8.58 -11.62
CA PHE A 216 10.66 -8.47 -11.44
C PHE A 216 10.23 -7.08 -10.94
N LEU A 217 10.89 -6.56 -9.89
CA LEU A 217 10.62 -5.23 -9.34
C LEU A 217 10.93 -4.13 -10.36
N ARG A 218 11.98 -4.27 -11.18
CA ARG A 218 12.30 -3.32 -12.26
C ARG A 218 11.22 -3.30 -13.35
N ALA A 219 10.73 -4.47 -13.77
CA ALA A 219 9.63 -4.57 -14.73
C ALA A 219 8.34 -3.94 -14.16
N ARG A 220 7.95 -4.33 -12.94
CA ARG A 220 6.77 -3.77 -12.24
C ARG A 220 6.85 -2.24 -12.10
N ASN A 221 8.02 -1.69 -11.78
CA ASN A 221 8.21 -0.24 -11.69
C ASN A 221 8.11 0.47 -13.05
N ALA A 222 8.58 -0.16 -14.14
CA ALA A 222 8.42 0.38 -15.49
C ALA A 222 6.95 0.40 -15.94
N ASP A 223 6.19 -0.64 -15.62
CA ASP A 223 4.76 -0.71 -15.94
C ASP A 223 3.92 0.24 -15.08
N LEU A 224 4.25 0.38 -13.78
CA LEU A 224 3.66 1.43 -12.93
C LEU A 224 3.96 2.83 -13.48
N ALA A 225 5.20 3.12 -13.85
CA ALA A 225 5.57 4.41 -14.45
C ALA A 225 4.81 4.70 -15.75
N ARG A 226 4.65 3.69 -16.63
CA ARG A 226 3.81 3.83 -17.84
C ARG A 226 2.35 4.12 -17.48
N ASN A 227 1.79 3.42 -16.50
CA ASN A 227 0.40 3.62 -16.08
C ASN A 227 0.17 4.99 -15.42
N TYR A 228 1.15 5.53 -14.69
CA TYR A 228 1.10 6.91 -14.19
C TYR A 228 1.19 7.93 -15.34
N GLU A 229 2.04 7.69 -16.35
CA GLU A 229 2.14 8.58 -17.52
C GLU A 229 0.85 8.62 -18.33
N VAL A 230 0.26 7.45 -18.64
CA VAL A 230 -1.03 7.37 -19.35
C VAL A 230 -2.12 8.12 -18.59
N LYS A 231 -2.27 7.89 -17.28
CA LYS A 231 -3.25 8.63 -16.46
C LYS A 231 -2.96 10.13 -16.39
N ARG A 232 -1.69 10.54 -16.38
CA ARG A 232 -1.31 11.96 -16.41
C ARG A 232 -1.72 12.63 -17.72
N VAL A 233 -1.61 11.93 -18.84
CA VAL A 233 -2.12 12.41 -20.14
C VAL A 233 -3.65 12.43 -20.15
N GLU A 234 -4.32 11.35 -19.75
CA GLU A 234 -5.79 11.30 -19.67
C GLU A 234 -6.39 12.45 -18.83
N GLU A 235 -5.85 12.71 -17.64
CA GLU A 235 -6.34 13.80 -16.78
C GLU A 235 -6.00 15.18 -17.35
N LYS A 236 -4.85 15.33 -18.01
CA LYS A 236 -4.51 16.58 -18.71
C LYS A 236 -5.50 16.86 -19.85
N ASP A 237 -5.82 15.84 -20.63
CA ASP A 237 -6.72 15.93 -21.78
C ASP A 237 -8.17 16.20 -21.32
N ARG A 238 -8.60 15.58 -20.21
CA ARG A 238 -9.85 15.91 -19.50
C ARG A 238 -9.88 17.38 -19.05
N VAL A 239 -8.80 17.87 -18.44
CA VAL A 239 -8.69 19.27 -18.00
C VAL A 239 -8.73 20.24 -19.18
N THR A 240 -8.06 19.96 -20.31
CA THR A 240 -8.18 20.81 -21.50
C THR A 240 -9.59 20.79 -22.09
N GLY A 241 -10.24 19.62 -22.17
CA GLY A 241 -11.63 19.54 -22.64
C GLY A 241 -12.63 20.29 -21.76
N LEU A 242 -12.41 20.32 -20.44
CA LEU A 242 -13.19 21.14 -19.51
C LEU A 242 -12.91 22.63 -19.67
N ILE A 243 -11.65 23.03 -19.90
CA ILE A 243 -11.29 24.43 -20.19
C ILE A 243 -11.98 24.91 -21.47
N ASP A 244 -12.00 24.09 -22.53
CA ASP A 244 -12.66 24.43 -23.80
C ASP A 244 -14.18 24.55 -23.64
N GLN A 245 -14.81 23.66 -22.86
CA GLN A 245 -16.24 23.79 -22.50
C GLN A 245 -16.53 25.07 -21.70
N VAL A 246 -15.70 25.40 -20.71
CA VAL A 246 -15.83 26.64 -19.93
C VAL A 246 -15.65 27.88 -20.80
N ASN A 247 -14.72 27.85 -21.76
CA ASN A 247 -14.55 28.93 -22.74
C ASN A 247 -15.78 29.06 -23.65
N GLY A 248 -16.34 27.94 -24.14
CA GLY A 248 -17.58 27.91 -24.93
C GLY A 248 -18.76 28.55 -24.18
N MET A 249 -19.08 28.03 -22.98
CA MET A 249 -20.14 28.58 -22.13
C MET A 249 -19.92 30.06 -21.78
N LYS A 250 -18.67 30.49 -21.61
CA LYS A 250 -18.33 31.91 -21.37
C LYS A 250 -18.64 32.78 -22.59
N HIS A 251 -18.38 32.31 -23.80
CA HIS A 251 -18.75 33.02 -25.03
C HIS A 251 -20.27 33.05 -25.25
N GLU A 252 -20.99 31.98 -24.93
CA GLU A 252 -22.46 31.95 -24.96
C GLU A 252 -23.07 32.94 -23.96
N LEU A 253 -22.60 32.95 -22.71
CA LEU A 253 -23.04 33.89 -21.68
C LEU A 253 -22.78 35.35 -22.07
N GLU A 254 -21.64 35.64 -22.71
CA GLU A 254 -21.31 36.97 -23.23
C GLU A 254 -22.22 37.38 -24.40
N SER A 255 -22.61 36.44 -25.26
CA SER A 255 -23.57 36.69 -26.35
C SER A 255 -25.00 36.90 -25.82
N LEU A 256 -25.43 36.10 -24.84
CA LEU A 256 -26.71 36.24 -24.17
C LEU A 256 -26.82 37.56 -23.39
N ARG A 257 -25.75 38.02 -22.74
CA ARG A 257 -25.67 39.35 -22.12
C ARG A 257 -25.92 40.45 -23.15
N LYS A 258 -25.23 40.42 -24.29
CA LYS A 258 -25.42 41.42 -25.36
C LYS A 258 -26.85 41.43 -25.90
N MET A 259 -27.46 40.27 -26.16
CA MET A 259 -28.86 40.21 -26.60
C MET A 259 -29.84 40.70 -25.52
N LYS A 260 -29.57 40.40 -24.23
CA LYS A 260 -30.35 40.92 -23.10
C LYS A 260 -30.27 42.45 -23.07
N ASP A 261 -29.07 43.01 -23.02
CA ASP A 261 -28.85 44.44 -22.86
C ASP A 261 -29.38 45.23 -24.08
N GLU A 262 -29.27 44.67 -25.29
CA GLU A 262 -29.97 45.17 -26.48
C GLU A 262 -31.51 45.14 -26.36
N SER A 263 -32.08 44.08 -25.77
CA SER A 263 -33.52 43.94 -25.60
C SER A 263 -34.07 44.89 -24.53
N GLU A 264 -33.32 45.13 -23.46
CA GLU A 264 -33.64 46.10 -22.42
C GLU A 264 -33.56 47.52 -22.97
N ALA A 265 -32.55 47.88 -23.75
CA ALA A 265 -32.48 49.18 -24.43
C ALA A 265 -33.65 49.42 -25.41
N LYS A 266 -34.11 48.37 -26.11
CA LYS A 266 -35.30 48.42 -26.98
C LYS A 266 -36.58 48.60 -26.15
N LEU A 267 -36.66 48.00 -24.96
CA LEU A 267 -37.81 48.09 -24.06
C LEU A 267 -37.86 49.45 -23.34
N GLU A 268 -36.73 49.97 -22.86
CA GLU A 268 -36.56 51.33 -22.31
C GLU A 268 -37.08 52.37 -23.31
N LYS A 269 -36.65 52.28 -24.59
CA LYS A 269 -37.15 53.18 -25.65
C LYS A 269 -38.66 53.05 -25.84
N LYS A 270 -39.21 51.84 -25.81
CA LYS A 270 -40.67 51.63 -25.93
C LYS A 270 -41.45 52.14 -24.73
N VAL A 271 -40.88 52.09 -23.52
CA VAL A 271 -41.46 52.71 -22.32
C VAL A 271 -41.48 54.24 -22.47
N GLU A 272 -40.45 54.87 -23.02
CA GLU A 272 -40.43 56.32 -23.25
C GLU A 272 -41.42 56.75 -24.35
N GLU A 273 -41.48 56.01 -25.48
CA GLU A 273 -42.51 56.21 -26.52
C GLU A 273 -43.93 56.09 -25.94
N VAL A 274 -44.17 55.14 -25.02
CA VAL A 274 -45.46 55.00 -24.33
C VAL A 274 -45.76 56.20 -23.43
N LYS A 275 -44.80 56.68 -22.62
CA LYS A 275 -44.97 57.91 -21.80
C LYS A 275 -45.34 59.11 -22.67
N GLU A 276 -44.69 59.27 -23.82
CA GLU A 276 -44.99 60.36 -24.77
C GLU A 276 -46.44 60.27 -25.26
N THR A 277 -46.89 59.10 -25.71
CA THR A 277 -48.30 58.91 -26.11
C THR A 277 -49.29 59.09 -24.96
N GLU A 278 -48.92 58.76 -23.71
CA GLU A 278 -49.76 59.00 -22.54
C GLU A 278 -49.90 60.50 -22.24
N MET A 279 -48.83 61.29 -22.41
CA MET A 279 -48.87 62.76 -22.29
C MET A 279 -49.71 63.40 -23.41
N GLN A 280 -49.60 62.90 -24.64
CA GLN A 280 -50.43 63.33 -25.77
C GLN A 280 -51.92 63.00 -25.52
N LEU A 281 -52.23 61.80 -25.01
CA LEU A 281 -53.60 61.42 -24.64
C LEU A 281 -54.15 62.25 -23.47
N LYS A 282 -53.33 62.62 -22.49
CA LYS A 282 -53.73 63.51 -21.39
C LYS A 282 -54.08 64.91 -21.89
N SER A 283 -53.23 65.52 -22.73
CA SER A 283 -53.49 66.86 -23.29
C SER A 283 -54.73 66.89 -24.20
N LEU A 284 -54.90 65.89 -25.07
CA LEU A 284 -56.13 65.74 -25.87
C LEU A 284 -57.37 65.52 -25.00
N LYS A 285 -57.27 64.72 -23.92
CA LYS A 285 -58.38 64.55 -22.98
C LYS A 285 -58.76 65.88 -22.34
N GLU A 286 -57.80 66.65 -21.83
CA GLU A 286 -58.07 67.97 -21.25
C GLU A 286 -58.69 68.94 -22.25
N GLU A 287 -58.29 68.90 -23.52
CA GLU A 287 -58.90 69.71 -24.58
C GLU A 287 -60.36 69.30 -24.85
N THR A 288 -60.63 68.00 -24.98
CA THR A 288 -62.02 67.51 -25.12
C THR A 288 -62.89 67.79 -23.89
N GLU A 289 -62.31 67.80 -22.68
CA GLU A 289 -63.02 68.16 -21.44
C GLU A 289 -63.35 69.66 -21.40
N LYS A 290 -62.42 70.53 -21.85
CA LYS A 290 -62.65 71.98 -22.01
C LYS A 290 -63.76 72.25 -23.03
N GLU A 291 -63.76 71.56 -24.17
CA GLU A 291 -64.78 71.71 -25.21
C GLU A 291 -66.14 71.15 -24.77
N ARG A 292 -66.17 70.01 -24.07
CA ARG A 292 -67.38 69.45 -23.45
C ARG A 292 -68.01 70.43 -22.46
N ASN A 293 -67.20 71.14 -21.68
CA ASN A 293 -67.69 72.15 -20.73
C ASN A 293 -68.26 73.38 -21.44
N ARG A 294 -67.57 73.92 -22.47
CA ARG A 294 -68.09 75.02 -23.31
C ARG A 294 -69.45 74.68 -23.93
N LEU A 295 -69.58 73.50 -24.53
CA LEU A 295 -70.84 73.04 -25.11
C LEU A 295 -71.94 72.87 -24.05
N ASN A 296 -71.58 72.50 -22.81
CA ASN A 296 -72.55 72.44 -21.71
C ASN A 296 -72.99 73.85 -21.26
N GLU A 297 -72.08 74.83 -21.20
CA GLU A 297 -72.39 76.23 -20.92
C GLU A 297 -73.32 76.82 -21.99
N GLU A 298 -73.09 76.52 -23.27
CA GLU A 298 -73.96 76.90 -24.38
C GLU A 298 -75.34 76.21 -24.30
N ILE A 299 -75.39 74.91 -23.99
CA ILE A 299 -76.64 74.16 -23.79
C ILE A 299 -77.47 74.77 -22.65
N ASP A 300 -76.85 75.16 -21.54
CA ASP A 300 -77.58 75.73 -20.41
C ASP A 300 -77.96 77.21 -20.64
N HIS A 301 -77.21 77.97 -21.45
CA HIS A 301 -77.64 79.27 -21.98
C HIS A 301 -78.90 79.12 -22.84
N LEU A 302 -78.86 78.25 -23.86
CA LEU A 302 -79.99 77.96 -24.75
C LEU A 302 -81.20 77.40 -23.99
N ARG A 303 -80.98 76.64 -22.91
CA ARG A 303 -82.04 76.17 -21.99
C ARG A 303 -82.68 77.34 -21.25
N GLY A 304 -81.89 78.30 -20.77
CA GLY A 304 -82.36 79.54 -20.15
C GLY A 304 -83.19 80.40 -21.10
N GLU A 305 -82.71 80.61 -22.33
CA GLU A 305 -83.47 81.33 -23.37
C GLU A 305 -84.79 80.62 -23.72
N ASN A 306 -84.77 79.30 -23.88
CA ASN A 306 -85.99 78.51 -24.09
C ASN A 306 -86.98 78.65 -22.93
N GLN A 307 -86.51 78.75 -21.69
CA GLN A 307 -87.38 78.96 -20.53
C GLN A 307 -87.96 80.38 -20.52
N ASN A 308 -87.19 81.40 -20.86
CA ASN A 308 -87.66 82.79 -20.99
C ASN A 308 -88.68 82.95 -22.14
N LEU A 309 -88.49 82.23 -23.25
CA LEU A 309 -89.47 82.18 -24.34
C LEU A 309 -90.76 81.47 -23.89
N ARG A 310 -90.66 80.39 -23.10
CA ARG A 310 -91.83 79.70 -22.53
C ARG A 310 -92.62 80.58 -21.56
N THR A 311 -91.97 81.33 -20.67
CA THR A 311 -92.68 82.28 -19.81
C THR A 311 -93.34 83.38 -20.63
N ARG A 312 -92.65 83.91 -21.66
CA ARG A 312 -93.23 84.94 -22.53
C ARG A 312 -94.43 84.45 -23.35
N ILE A 313 -94.46 83.18 -23.77
CA ILE A 313 -95.64 82.57 -24.39
C ILE A 313 -96.79 82.52 -23.36
N SER A 314 -96.54 82.05 -22.14
CA SER A 314 -97.55 81.99 -21.07
C SER A 314 -98.10 83.37 -20.65
N GLU A 315 -97.28 84.43 -20.74
CA GLU A 315 -97.74 85.82 -20.57
C GLU A 315 -98.68 86.25 -21.69
N LEU A 316 -98.34 85.95 -22.95
CA LEU A 316 -99.16 86.28 -24.12
C LEU A 316 -100.49 85.50 -24.11
N ASP A 317 -100.48 84.23 -23.71
CA ASP A 317 -101.68 83.42 -23.53
C ASP A 317 -102.60 84.01 -22.44
N SER A 318 -102.02 84.52 -21.34
CA SER A 318 -102.77 85.19 -20.27
C SER A 318 -103.42 86.48 -20.76
N ILE A 319 -102.66 87.34 -21.45
CA ILE A 319 -103.16 88.59 -22.07
C ILE A 319 -104.25 88.30 -23.12
N HIS A 320 -104.13 87.20 -23.87
CA HIS A 320 -105.16 86.78 -24.83
C HIS A 320 -106.47 86.38 -24.14
N MET A 321 -106.39 85.68 -23.00
CA MET A 321 -107.57 85.31 -22.19
C MET A 321 -108.22 86.54 -21.52
N GLU A 322 -107.43 87.53 -21.08
CA GLU A 322 -107.96 88.81 -20.59
C GLU A 322 -108.68 89.58 -21.69
N MET A 323 -108.06 89.80 -22.86
CA MET A 323 -108.70 90.48 -24.01
C MET A 323 -109.96 89.75 -24.50
N LYS A 324 -110.01 88.42 -24.39
CA LYS A 324 -111.20 87.66 -24.71
C LYS A 324 -112.35 87.95 -23.74
N THR A 325 -112.07 87.92 -22.43
CA THR A 325 -113.11 88.17 -21.42
C THR A 325 -113.60 89.62 -21.42
N THR A 326 -112.76 90.62 -21.75
CA THR A 326 -113.25 92.00 -21.96
C THR A 326 -114.16 92.11 -23.18
N ASN A 327 -113.79 91.50 -24.31
CA ASN A 327 -114.62 91.50 -25.53
C ASN A 327 -115.97 90.77 -25.33
N ASP A 328 -115.98 89.65 -24.60
CA ASP A 328 -117.21 88.92 -24.26
C ASP A 328 -118.16 89.79 -23.38
N ASN A 329 -117.61 90.56 -22.43
CA ASN A 329 -118.39 91.51 -21.61
C ASN A 329 -118.97 92.69 -22.42
N GLU A 330 -118.19 93.28 -23.33
CA GLU A 330 -118.67 94.39 -24.20
C GLU A 330 -119.83 93.95 -25.10
N MET A 331 -119.80 92.70 -25.59
CA MET A 331 -120.88 92.11 -26.38
C MET A 331 -122.17 91.91 -25.55
N GLU A 332 -122.06 91.56 -24.27
CA GLU A 332 -123.24 91.39 -23.40
C GLU A 332 -123.92 92.73 -23.09
N ASP A 333 -123.15 93.79 -22.83
CA ASP A 333 -123.69 95.13 -22.59
C ASP A 333 -124.26 95.78 -23.87
N ALA A 334 -123.70 95.47 -25.04
CA ALA A 334 -124.32 95.80 -26.32
C ALA A 334 -125.71 95.15 -26.48
N SER A 335 -125.87 93.88 -26.05
CA SER A 335 -127.16 93.18 -26.08
C SER A 335 -128.20 93.84 -25.16
N LYS A 336 -127.84 94.12 -23.90
CA LYS A 336 -128.73 94.76 -22.91
C LYS A 336 -129.26 96.12 -23.38
N LYS A 337 -128.44 96.87 -24.14
CA LYS A 337 -128.78 98.19 -24.68
C LYS A 337 -129.84 98.13 -25.79
N LEU A 338 -129.95 97.00 -26.49
CA LEU A 338 -130.88 96.79 -27.61
C LEU A 338 -132.31 96.51 -27.12
N ASP A 339 -132.47 95.69 -26.07
CA ASP A 339 -133.79 95.36 -25.49
C ASP A 339 -134.56 96.58 -24.97
N ILE A 340 -133.85 97.54 -24.37
CA ILE A 340 -134.44 98.81 -23.88
C ILE A 340 -135.07 99.59 -25.06
N GLN A 341 -134.41 99.59 -26.22
CA GLN A 341 -134.89 100.30 -27.41
C GLN A 341 -136.15 99.66 -28.01
N VAL A 342 -136.28 98.33 -27.91
CA VAL A 342 -137.48 97.57 -28.32
C VAL A 342 -138.66 97.82 -27.37
N SER A 343 -138.40 97.98 -26.06
CA SER A 343 -139.44 98.30 -25.06
C SER A 343 -140.18 99.61 -25.37
N ASP A 344 -139.46 100.69 -25.70
CA ASP A 344 -140.09 102.01 -25.79
C ASP A 344 -140.85 102.26 -27.10
N GLN A 345 -140.42 101.67 -28.22
CA GLN A 345 -141.22 101.66 -29.45
C GLN A 345 -142.61 101.02 -29.23
N LYS A 346 -142.69 100.01 -28.34
CA LYS A 346 -143.91 99.25 -28.03
C LYS A 346 -144.97 100.06 -27.25
N LYS A 347 -144.58 101.18 -26.62
CA LYS A 347 -145.50 102.10 -25.93
C LYS A 347 -146.16 103.06 -26.92
N LEU A 348 -145.38 103.60 -27.86
CA LEU A 348 -145.77 104.63 -28.82
C LEU A 348 -146.81 104.17 -29.86
N VAL A 349 -146.94 102.85 -30.07
CA VAL A 349 -147.99 102.26 -30.93
C VAL A 349 -149.39 102.41 -30.32
N LYS A 350 -149.55 102.06 -29.02
CA LYS A 350 -150.87 102.06 -28.35
C LYS A 350 -151.57 103.42 -28.37
N GLU A 351 -150.80 104.49 -28.23
CA GLU A 351 -151.31 105.86 -28.21
C GLU A 351 -151.87 106.33 -29.57
N LYS A 352 -151.50 105.65 -30.67
CA LYS A 352 -152.02 105.95 -32.02
C LYS A 352 -153.37 105.28 -32.29
N ASP A 353 -153.59 104.07 -31.79
CA ASP A 353 -154.84 103.33 -31.99
C ASP A 353 -156.03 104.03 -31.30
N ASP A 354 -155.82 104.56 -30.09
CA ASP A 354 -156.82 105.31 -29.31
C ASP A 354 -157.26 106.65 -29.95
N ILE A 355 -156.53 107.14 -30.97
CA ILE A 355 -156.91 108.33 -31.75
C ILE A 355 -157.80 107.92 -32.94
N ILE A 356 -157.48 106.80 -33.60
CA ILE A 356 -158.23 106.29 -34.77
C ILE A 356 -159.68 105.93 -34.38
N GLY A 357 -159.87 105.29 -33.22
CA GLY A 357 -161.21 104.93 -32.72
C GLY A 357 -162.17 106.12 -32.54
N ARG A 358 -161.64 107.31 -32.19
CA ARG A 358 -162.43 108.54 -31.96
C ARG A 358 -162.77 109.33 -33.23
N LEU A 359 -162.12 109.02 -34.36
CA LEU A 359 -162.48 109.55 -35.67
C LEU A 359 -163.49 108.64 -36.38
N SER A 360 -163.39 107.31 -36.19
CA SER A 360 -164.28 106.32 -36.83
C SER A 360 -165.75 106.41 -36.39
N THR A 361 -166.07 107.07 -35.28
CA THR A 361 -167.47 107.29 -34.84
C THR A 361 -168.12 108.47 -35.56
N LYS A 362 -167.42 109.60 -35.70
CA LYS A 362 -167.94 110.81 -36.37
C LYS A 362 -168.28 110.62 -37.85
N VAL A 363 -167.61 109.68 -38.53
CA VAL A 363 -167.90 109.36 -39.94
C VAL A 363 -169.25 108.64 -40.11
N LYS A 364 -169.65 107.79 -39.15
CA LYS A 364 -170.87 106.97 -39.28
C LYS A 364 -172.16 107.80 -39.20
N ASP A 365 -172.20 108.82 -38.35
CA ASP A 365 -173.40 109.64 -38.16
C ASP A 365 -173.69 110.60 -39.33
N GLN A 366 -172.72 110.86 -40.21
CA GLN A 366 -172.91 111.68 -41.42
C GLN A 366 -173.37 110.86 -42.65
N GLN A 367 -173.39 109.53 -42.59
CA GLN A 367 -173.66 108.64 -43.74
C GLN A 367 -175.08 108.02 -43.75
N ARG A 368 -176.08 108.68 -43.14
CA ARG A 368 -177.48 108.19 -43.13
C ARG A 368 -178.57 109.19 -43.57
N LEU A 369 -178.26 110.47 -43.81
CA LEU A 369 -179.27 111.50 -44.17
C LEU A 369 -179.26 111.99 -45.63
N LEU A 370 -178.42 111.43 -46.48
CA LEU A 370 -178.63 111.40 -47.94
C LEU A 370 -178.58 109.93 -48.37
N LYS A 371 -179.67 109.17 -48.20
CA LYS A 371 -180.90 109.20 -49.02
C LYS A 371 -180.56 108.67 -50.42
N GLU A 372 -180.77 107.37 -50.64
CA GLU A 372 -182.00 106.86 -51.28
C GLU A 372 -182.32 107.55 -52.62
N GLN A 373 -182.17 106.79 -53.70
CA GLN A 373 -182.54 107.14 -55.08
C GLN A 373 -181.64 108.22 -55.75
N LYS A 374 -181.27 108.10 -57.04
CA LYS A 374 -181.66 107.07 -58.02
C LYS A 374 -180.56 106.72 -59.03
N GLU A 375 -180.48 105.43 -59.29
CA GLU A 375 -179.93 104.75 -60.46
C GLU A 375 -180.00 105.57 -61.77
N THR A 376 -178.85 105.88 -62.37
CA THR A 376 -178.71 106.03 -63.83
C THR A 376 -177.24 105.93 -64.24
N ILE A 377 -176.88 104.93 -65.07
CA ILE A 377 -175.57 104.75 -65.77
C ILE A 377 -174.35 104.67 -64.82
N ASP A 378 -173.71 103.54 -64.55
CA ASP A 378 -173.74 102.14 -65.04
C ASP A 378 -173.25 101.83 -66.48
N LYS A 379 -172.02 101.29 -66.53
CA LYS A 379 -171.39 100.36 -67.51
C LYS A 379 -171.35 100.69 -69.02
N PHE A 380 -170.14 100.93 -69.55
CA PHE A 380 -169.50 100.31 -70.75
C PHE A 380 -168.15 101.03 -71.01
N SER A 381 -167.10 100.43 -71.59
CA SER A 381 -166.34 99.22 -71.21
C SER A 381 -164.90 99.32 -71.77
N GLU A 382 -163.96 98.52 -71.23
CA GLU A 382 -162.73 98.02 -71.90
C GLU A 382 -161.66 99.10 -72.34
N ASP A 383 -160.37 98.78 -72.54
CA ASP A 383 -159.67 97.50 -72.51
C ASP A 383 -158.17 97.59 -72.06
N LEU A 384 -157.53 96.43 -71.79
CA LEU A 384 -156.09 96.07 -72.02
C LEU A 384 -154.95 97.12 -71.71
N LYS A 385 -153.78 96.83 -71.09
CA LYS A 385 -152.94 95.61 -71.05
C LYS A 385 -151.64 95.82 -70.20
N GLN A 386 -151.08 94.76 -69.59
CA GLN A 386 -149.66 94.60 -69.16
C GLN A 386 -149.12 95.54 -68.03
N SER A 387 -148.05 95.25 -67.27
CA SER A 387 -147.03 94.16 -67.27
C SER A 387 -146.63 93.81 -65.80
N LYS A 388 -146.44 92.53 -65.41
CA LYS A 388 -145.14 91.83 -65.14
C LYS A 388 -144.15 92.54 -64.20
N ARG A 389 -143.39 91.89 -63.28
CA ARG A 389 -143.16 90.48 -62.84
C ARG A 389 -142.13 90.54 -61.67
N TRP A 390 -142.08 89.77 -60.57
CA TRP A 390 -142.83 88.68 -59.88
C TRP A 390 -142.57 88.86 -58.34
N SER A 391 -143.12 88.15 -57.33
CA SER A 391 -143.41 86.71 -57.05
C SER A 391 -142.14 85.87 -56.79
N LEU A 392 -142.07 84.91 -55.84
CA LEU A 392 -143.02 84.30 -54.88
C LEU A 392 -142.18 83.82 -53.66
N GLY A 393 -142.64 83.54 -52.42
CA GLY A 393 -143.94 83.09 -51.89
C GLY A 393 -144.02 81.56 -51.81
N SER A 394 -144.79 80.91 -50.93
CA SER A 394 -145.62 81.40 -49.82
C SER A 394 -145.97 80.25 -48.84
N SER A 395 -146.87 80.49 -47.88
CA SER A 395 -147.31 79.56 -46.84
C SER A 395 -148.63 78.82 -47.15
N ARG A 396 -148.76 77.60 -46.60
CA ARG A 396 -149.97 76.93 -46.06
C ARG A 396 -151.11 76.35 -46.94
N ASP A 397 -151.56 75.19 -46.43
CA ASP A 397 -152.93 74.64 -46.27
C ASP A 397 -153.85 74.33 -47.47
N SER A 398 -154.16 73.03 -47.66
CA SER A 398 -155.53 72.47 -47.57
C SER A 398 -155.56 70.92 -47.76
N LYS A 399 -156.68 70.26 -47.45
CA LYS A 399 -156.81 68.79 -47.25
C LYS A 399 -157.31 68.04 -48.50
N LEU A 400 -156.85 66.79 -48.71
CA LEU A 400 -157.66 65.56 -48.49
C LEU A 400 -156.94 64.22 -48.87
N ASN A 401 -157.39 63.13 -48.22
CA ASN A 401 -157.17 61.70 -48.49
C ASN A 401 -155.74 61.08 -48.34
N PRO A 402 -155.45 60.36 -47.22
CA PRO A 402 -154.19 59.65 -47.00
C PRO A 402 -154.35 58.10 -47.02
N ASN A 403 -153.77 57.41 -48.02
CA ASN A 403 -153.66 55.93 -48.00
C ASN A 403 -152.61 55.30 -48.96
N ALA A 404 -151.70 56.13 -49.51
CA ALA A 404 -150.74 55.71 -50.54
C ALA A 404 -149.27 56.10 -50.26
N LEU A 405 -149.02 56.90 -49.21
CA LEU A 405 -147.67 57.42 -48.88
C LEU A 405 -147.01 56.66 -47.72
N GLU A 406 -147.81 56.31 -46.71
CA GLU A 406 -147.40 55.63 -45.46
C GLU A 406 -146.59 54.35 -45.70
N ARG A 407 -147.10 53.45 -46.56
CA ARG A 407 -146.41 52.20 -46.95
C ARG A 407 -145.03 52.37 -47.61
N LYS A 408 -144.63 53.59 -48.03
CA LYS A 408 -143.27 53.89 -48.52
C LYS A 408 -142.35 54.53 -47.48
N MET A 409 -142.88 54.89 -46.31
CA MET A 409 -142.10 55.34 -45.17
C MET A 409 -141.74 54.16 -44.24
N GLU A 410 -142.65 53.18 -44.08
CA GLU A 410 -142.39 51.93 -43.36
C GLU A 410 -141.18 51.16 -43.94
N GLU A 411 -141.22 50.78 -45.22
CA GLU A 411 -140.16 50.00 -45.89
C GLU A 411 -138.76 50.64 -45.78
N LEU A 412 -138.71 51.98 -45.74
CA LEU A 412 -137.46 52.73 -45.61
C LEU A 412 -136.92 52.70 -44.16
N ALA A 413 -137.80 52.70 -43.16
CA ALA A 413 -137.43 52.66 -41.74
C ALA A 413 -136.89 51.27 -41.34
N GLU A 414 -137.52 50.19 -41.80
CA GLU A 414 -137.06 48.81 -41.57
C GLU A 414 -135.64 48.56 -42.10
N ASP A 415 -135.33 49.02 -43.32
CA ASP A 415 -134.02 48.86 -43.95
C ASP A 415 -132.91 49.63 -43.21
N PHE A 416 -133.18 50.84 -42.70
CA PHE A 416 -132.25 51.54 -41.82
C PHE A 416 -132.03 50.82 -40.48
N LYS A 417 -133.10 50.30 -39.87
CA LYS A 417 -133.01 49.59 -38.58
C LYS A 417 -132.18 48.32 -38.68
N MET A 418 -132.41 47.48 -39.71
CA MET A 418 -131.66 46.26 -39.93
C MET A 418 -130.17 46.52 -40.19
N LYS A 419 -129.83 47.60 -40.92
CA LYS A 419 -128.44 48.05 -41.11
C LYS A 419 -127.77 48.46 -39.80
N ILE A 420 -128.48 49.12 -38.88
CA ILE A 420 -127.94 49.51 -37.57
C ILE A 420 -127.65 48.27 -36.70
N GLU A 421 -128.58 47.31 -36.65
CA GLU A 421 -128.42 46.08 -35.86
C GLU A 421 -127.22 45.23 -36.33
N ASP A 422 -126.98 45.13 -37.64
CA ASP A 422 -125.78 44.46 -38.18
C ASP A 422 -124.49 45.23 -37.90
N HIS A 423 -124.49 46.57 -37.94
CA HIS A 423 -123.30 47.36 -37.54
C HIS A 423 -122.96 47.15 -36.06
N ILE A 424 -123.96 47.12 -35.18
CA ILE A 424 -123.77 46.81 -33.74
C ILE A 424 -123.19 45.39 -33.58
N ARG A 425 -123.73 44.41 -34.30
CA ARG A 425 -123.27 43.00 -34.26
C ARG A 425 -121.81 42.85 -34.74
N ILE A 426 -121.42 43.60 -35.77
CA ILE A 426 -120.04 43.64 -36.27
C ILE A 426 -119.10 44.35 -35.28
N LEU A 427 -119.56 45.44 -34.65
CA LEU A 427 -118.78 46.16 -33.63
C LEU A 427 -118.50 45.29 -32.40
N TYR A 428 -119.50 44.59 -31.85
CA TYR A 428 -119.29 43.67 -30.72
C TYR A 428 -118.27 42.57 -31.05
N ARG A 429 -118.34 41.98 -32.25
CA ARG A 429 -117.34 40.98 -32.69
C ARG A 429 -115.93 41.56 -32.83
N ARG A 430 -115.81 42.79 -33.33
CA ARG A 430 -114.50 43.49 -33.43
C ARG A 430 -113.92 43.83 -32.06
N ILE A 431 -114.73 44.32 -31.13
CA ILE A 431 -114.31 44.61 -29.75
C ILE A 431 -113.78 43.36 -29.08
N HIS A 432 -114.53 42.25 -29.12
CA HIS A 432 -114.14 41.04 -28.41
C HIS A 432 -112.86 40.38 -28.97
N VAL A 433 -112.66 40.43 -30.30
CA VAL A 433 -111.40 39.99 -30.92
C VAL A 433 -110.23 40.92 -30.54
N ALA A 434 -110.44 42.23 -30.45
CA ALA A 434 -109.41 43.16 -29.99
C ALA A 434 -109.04 42.96 -28.51
N GLU A 435 -110.02 42.72 -27.64
CA GLU A 435 -109.81 42.35 -26.24
C GLU A 435 -108.96 41.08 -26.09
N GLN A 436 -109.29 40.02 -26.85
CA GLN A 436 -108.54 38.78 -26.84
C GLN A 436 -107.09 38.98 -27.31
N ILE A 437 -106.88 39.69 -28.44
CA ILE A 437 -105.52 40.02 -28.94
C ILE A 437 -104.73 40.83 -27.91
N HIS A 438 -105.37 41.78 -27.20
CA HIS A 438 -104.70 42.53 -26.14
C HIS A 438 -104.33 41.68 -24.92
N LEU A 439 -105.17 40.70 -24.53
CA LEU A 439 -104.87 39.77 -23.44
C LEU A 439 -103.75 38.79 -23.82
N GLU A 440 -103.76 38.26 -25.03
CA GLU A 440 -102.72 37.37 -25.58
C GLU A 440 -101.37 38.12 -25.69
N SER A 441 -101.37 39.31 -26.31
CA SER A 441 -100.19 40.17 -26.42
C SER A 441 -99.60 40.56 -25.04
N LYS A 442 -100.44 40.88 -24.06
CA LYS A 442 -100.02 41.16 -22.68
C LYS A 442 -99.40 39.92 -22.00
N ASN A 443 -99.99 38.74 -22.21
CA ASN A 443 -99.50 37.48 -21.66
C ASN A 443 -98.13 37.11 -22.25
N ASP A 444 -97.96 37.24 -23.56
CA ASP A 444 -96.71 36.90 -24.24
C ASP A 444 -95.59 37.91 -23.94
N TYR A 445 -95.92 39.20 -23.74
CA TYR A 445 -94.96 40.18 -23.21
C TYR A 445 -94.47 39.79 -21.81
N ILE A 446 -95.35 39.34 -20.90
CA ILE A 446 -94.99 38.89 -19.56
C ILE A 446 -94.07 37.66 -19.63
N LYS A 447 -94.46 36.60 -20.39
CA LYS A 447 -93.63 35.41 -20.60
C LYS A 447 -92.24 35.76 -21.13
N THR A 448 -92.16 36.66 -22.12
CA THR A 448 -90.90 37.06 -22.75
C THR A 448 -90.01 37.81 -21.77
N ARG A 449 -90.57 38.75 -20.99
CA ARG A 449 -89.86 39.47 -19.93
C ARG A 449 -89.30 38.51 -18.88
N ASP A 450 -90.13 37.59 -18.40
CA ASP A 450 -89.79 36.70 -17.29
C ASP A 450 -88.74 35.66 -17.71
N MET A 451 -88.86 35.12 -18.94
CA MET A 451 -87.82 34.29 -19.56
C MET A 451 -86.49 35.04 -19.74
N VAL A 452 -86.51 36.33 -20.08
CA VAL A 452 -85.27 37.15 -20.20
C VAL A 452 -84.62 37.38 -18.83
N GLN A 453 -85.41 37.58 -17.78
CA GLN A 453 -84.91 37.71 -16.41
C GLN A 453 -84.32 36.39 -15.90
N GLU A 454 -85.00 35.26 -16.11
CA GLU A 454 -84.50 33.92 -15.74
C GLU A 454 -83.18 33.60 -16.47
N ASN A 455 -83.09 33.90 -17.77
CA ASN A 455 -81.85 33.73 -18.54
C ASN A 455 -80.70 34.63 -18.03
N LYS A 456 -81.00 35.80 -17.46
CA LYS A 456 -80.00 36.67 -16.84
C LYS A 456 -79.47 36.06 -15.53
N GLU A 457 -80.36 35.61 -14.66
CA GLU A 457 -80.01 34.98 -13.36
C GLU A 457 -79.26 33.65 -13.53
N ASN A 458 -79.66 32.84 -14.52
CA ASN A 458 -78.94 31.64 -14.93
C ASN A 458 -77.53 31.96 -15.46
N ARG A 459 -77.37 33.04 -16.24
CA ARG A 459 -76.07 33.48 -16.76
C ARG A 459 -75.14 34.03 -15.67
N GLU A 460 -75.67 34.75 -14.69
CA GLU A 460 -74.92 35.23 -13.52
C GLU A 460 -74.47 34.06 -12.64
N SER A 461 -75.33 33.06 -12.46
CA SER A 461 -75.02 31.81 -11.76
C SER A 461 -73.96 30.98 -12.51
N LEU A 462 -74.01 30.91 -13.84
CA LEU A 462 -72.99 30.24 -14.66
C LEU A 462 -71.60 30.88 -14.47
N ILE A 463 -71.53 32.22 -14.47
CA ILE A 463 -70.30 32.98 -14.23
C ILE A 463 -69.78 32.76 -12.80
N PHE A 464 -70.66 32.68 -11.81
CA PHE A 464 -70.29 32.33 -10.44
C PHE A 464 -69.65 30.93 -10.36
N PHE A 465 -70.28 29.91 -10.94
CA PHE A 465 -69.71 28.56 -10.96
C PHE A 465 -68.40 28.50 -11.74
N GLU A 466 -68.32 29.13 -12.92
CA GLU A 466 -67.10 29.12 -13.74
C GLU A 466 -65.92 29.78 -13.02
N THR A 467 -66.13 30.93 -12.37
CA THR A 467 -65.08 31.59 -11.57
C THR A 467 -64.71 30.79 -10.32
N HIS A 468 -65.64 30.03 -9.73
CA HIS A 468 -65.35 29.13 -8.61
C HIS A 468 -64.55 27.89 -9.04
N PHE A 469 -64.89 27.27 -10.18
CA PHE A 469 -64.11 26.19 -10.78
C PHE A 469 -62.71 26.65 -11.19
N ARG A 470 -62.57 27.87 -11.73
CA ARG A 470 -61.28 28.48 -12.09
C ARG A 470 -60.36 28.62 -10.87
N LYS A 471 -60.89 29.09 -9.74
CA LYS A 471 -60.15 29.15 -8.46
C LYS A 471 -59.74 27.77 -7.94
N ILE A 472 -60.66 26.79 -7.97
CA ILE A 472 -60.37 25.40 -7.56
C ILE A 472 -59.25 24.81 -8.44
N LYS A 473 -59.32 25.03 -9.76
CA LYS A 473 -58.30 24.59 -10.72
C LYS A 473 -56.93 25.21 -10.41
N GLU A 474 -56.83 26.53 -10.24
CA GLU A 474 -55.57 27.18 -9.88
C GLU A 474 -54.97 26.64 -8.57
N VAL A 475 -55.80 26.45 -7.53
CA VAL A 475 -55.35 25.91 -6.24
C VAL A 475 -54.86 24.47 -6.38
N SER A 476 -55.56 23.66 -7.19
CA SER A 476 -55.17 22.28 -7.50
C SER A 476 -53.84 22.23 -8.28
N GLU A 477 -53.69 23.03 -9.34
CA GLU A 477 -52.47 23.09 -10.16
C GLU A 477 -51.25 23.60 -9.36
N LYS A 478 -51.43 24.61 -8.50
CA LYS A 478 -50.40 25.09 -7.56
C LYS A 478 -50.05 24.02 -6.51
N GLY A 479 -51.05 23.25 -6.06
CA GLY A 479 -50.85 22.08 -5.19
C GLY A 479 -50.02 20.98 -5.86
N TYR A 480 -50.40 20.55 -7.06
CA TYR A 480 -49.68 19.53 -7.83
C TYR A 480 -48.24 19.95 -8.16
N SER A 481 -48.04 21.20 -8.59
CA SER A 481 -46.70 21.72 -8.90
C SER A 481 -45.78 21.71 -7.68
N ARG A 482 -46.30 22.12 -6.51
CA ARG A 482 -45.54 22.09 -5.24
C ARG A 482 -45.29 20.68 -4.71
N SER A 483 -46.15 19.72 -5.03
CA SER A 483 -45.95 18.30 -4.71
C SER A 483 -44.96 17.63 -5.67
N MET A 484 -44.98 17.96 -6.96
CA MET A 484 -43.98 17.53 -7.95
C MET A 484 -42.59 18.03 -7.58
N GLN A 485 -42.45 19.31 -7.23
CA GLN A 485 -41.17 19.88 -6.80
C GLN A 485 -40.60 19.10 -5.60
N LYS A 486 -41.39 18.89 -4.54
CA LYS A 486 -40.97 18.11 -3.37
C LYS A 486 -40.63 16.65 -3.67
N LEU A 487 -41.26 16.05 -4.68
CA LEU A 487 -40.98 14.69 -5.11
C LEU A 487 -39.64 14.61 -5.86
N GLU A 488 -39.31 15.62 -6.65
CA GLU A 488 -38.01 15.71 -7.34
C GLU A 488 -36.89 16.06 -6.33
N GLU A 489 -37.12 16.98 -5.39
CA GLU A 489 -36.20 17.27 -4.27
C GLU A 489 -35.87 15.99 -3.45
N ALA A 490 -36.89 15.22 -3.03
CA ALA A 490 -36.69 13.96 -2.30
C ALA A 490 -35.99 12.86 -3.13
N LYS A 491 -36.07 12.94 -4.46
CA LYS A 491 -35.43 12.04 -5.43
C LYS A 491 -33.97 12.43 -5.67
N GLU A 492 -33.65 13.73 -5.64
CA GLU A 492 -32.26 14.22 -5.58
C GLU A 492 -31.58 13.87 -4.25
N ASP A 493 -32.27 14.03 -3.12
CA ASP A 493 -31.80 13.61 -1.79
C ASP A 493 -31.50 12.11 -1.75
N THR A 494 -32.41 11.25 -2.23
CA THR A 494 -32.17 9.80 -2.27
C THR A 494 -31.04 9.42 -3.24
N ASN A 495 -30.86 10.14 -4.36
CA ASN A 495 -29.69 10.00 -5.23
C ASN A 495 -28.38 10.49 -4.57
N GLN A 496 -28.43 11.45 -3.65
CA GLN A 496 -27.28 11.88 -2.86
C GLN A 496 -26.92 10.87 -1.76
N VAL A 497 -27.92 10.35 -1.04
CA VAL A 497 -27.74 9.25 -0.08
C VAL A 497 -27.19 8.00 -0.76
N ALA A 498 -27.69 7.63 -1.95
CA ALA A 498 -27.19 6.49 -2.71
C ALA A 498 -25.74 6.64 -3.20
N ARG A 499 -25.26 7.87 -3.40
CA ARG A 499 -23.83 8.16 -3.66
C ARG A 499 -23.01 8.01 -2.39
N LEU A 500 -23.41 8.69 -1.30
CA LEU A 500 -22.74 8.61 0.01
C LEU A 500 -22.61 7.18 0.53
N VAL A 501 -23.61 6.31 0.32
CA VAL A 501 -23.53 4.89 0.70
C VAL A 501 -22.43 4.15 -0.10
N LYS A 502 -22.31 4.38 -1.41
CA LYS A 502 -21.25 3.79 -2.24
C LYS A 502 -19.86 4.29 -1.84
N ASP A 503 -19.74 5.57 -1.50
CA ASP A 503 -18.48 6.17 -1.06
C ASP A 503 -18.06 5.60 0.30
N ILE A 504 -19.01 5.46 1.24
CA ILE A 504 -18.83 4.82 2.54
C ILE A 504 -18.41 3.34 2.40
N ASP A 505 -19.06 2.57 1.53
CA ASP A 505 -18.70 1.16 1.33
C ASP A 505 -17.35 0.99 0.62
N SER A 506 -17.00 1.90 -0.30
CA SER A 506 -15.66 1.97 -0.90
C SER A 506 -14.60 2.27 0.17
N ALA A 507 -14.87 3.21 1.08
CA ALA A 507 -14.00 3.49 2.22
C ALA A 507 -13.89 2.28 3.18
N LYS A 508 -14.98 1.55 3.46
CA LYS A 508 -14.93 0.30 4.26
C LYS A 508 -14.12 -0.81 3.58
N ILE A 509 -14.08 -0.87 2.26
CA ILE A 509 -13.22 -1.82 1.52
C ILE A 509 -11.76 -1.40 1.69
N TRP A 510 -11.42 -0.14 1.42
CA TRP A 510 -10.07 0.40 1.58
C TRP A 510 -9.52 0.27 3.01
N VAL A 511 -10.35 0.53 4.04
CA VAL A 511 -9.97 0.34 5.45
C VAL A 511 -9.68 -1.13 5.78
N ARG A 512 -10.41 -2.09 5.20
CA ARG A 512 -10.15 -3.53 5.38
C ARG A 512 -8.87 -3.97 4.66
N GLU A 513 -8.65 -3.50 3.44
CA GLU A 513 -7.41 -3.75 2.68
C GLU A 513 -6.20 -3.20 3.46
N LYS A 514 -6.24 -1.92 3.86
CA LYS A 514 -5.17 -1.28 4.65
C LYS A 514 -4.96 -1.90 6.03
N LYS A 515 -6.02 -2.39 6.68
CA LYS A 515 -5.88 -3.20 7.90
C LYS A 515 -5.11 -4.49 7.63
N SER A 516 -5.42 -5.22 6.56
CA SER A 516 -4.70 -6.45 6.21
C SER A 516 -3.24 -6.18 5.82
N GLU A 517 -2.95 -5.08 5.11
CA GLU A 517 -1.58 -4.62 4.87
C GLU A 517 -0.83 -4.38 6.18
N LEU A 518 -1.45 -3.64 7.11
CA LEU A 518 -0.89 -3.34 8.44
C LEU A 518 -0.59 -4.62 9.23
N GLU A 519 -1.51 -5.60 9.23
CA GLU A 519 -1.32 -6.90 9.88
C GLU A 519 -0.13 -7.67 9.27
N THR A 520 0.03 -7.67 7.94
CA THR A 520 1.22 -8.30 7.30
C THR A 520 2.52 -7.55 7.55
N LEU A 521 2.48 -6.23 7.78
CA LEU A 521 3.64 -5.42 8.14
C LEU A 521 4.03 -5.63 9.61
N ASN A 522 3.05 -5.75 10.50
CA ASN A 522 3.27 -6.08 11.91
C ASN A 522 3.95 -7.44 12.07
N ALA A 523 3.44 -8.48 11.41
CA ALA A 523 4.07 -9.82 11.43
C ALA A 523 5.52 -9.82 10.86
N LYS A 524 5.82 -8.94 9.88
CA LYS A 524 7.19 -8.74 9.37
C LYS A 524 8.09 -8.00 10.35
N LEU A 525 7.53 -7.09 11.16
CA LEU A 525 8.26 -6.37 12.21
C LEU A 525 8.60 -7.33 13.36
N GLU A 526 7.62 -8.06 13.89
CA GLU A 526 7.81 -9.10 14.93
C GLU A 526 8.86 -10.14 14.51
N CYS A 527 8.83 -10.58 13.24
CA CYS A 527 9.84 -11.48 12.69
C CYS A 527 11.26 -10.87 12.67
N ARG A 528 11.39 -9.56 12.40
CA ARG A 528 12.68 -8.84 12.47
C ARG A 528 13.15 -8.64 13.91
N GLU A 529 12.26 -8.36 14.86
CA GLU A 529 12.61 -8.23 16.28
C GLU A 529 13.08 -9.57 16.87
N ALA A 530 12.45 -10.68 16.47
CA ALA A 530 12.91 -12.03 16.77
C ALA A 530 14.30 -12.34 16.14
N GLN A 531 14.57 -11.84 14.94
CA GLN A 531 15.90 -11.95 14.31
C GLN A 531 16.94 -11.09 15.04
N GLU A 532 16.60 -9.86 15.44
CA GLU A 532 17.50 -8.93 16.11
C GLU A 532 17.87 -9.41 17.52
N THR A 533 16.92 -9.91 18.30
CA THR A 533 17.18 -10.51 19.62
C THR A 533 18.10 -11.73 19.52
N LEU A 534 17.91 -12.59 18.51
CA LEU A 534 18.79 -13.72 18.22
C LEU A 534 20.20 -13.29 17.74
N LEU A 535 20.33 -12.16 17.05
CA LEU A 535 21.62 -11.56 16.70
C LEU A 535 22.31 -10.94 17.92
N LYS A 536 21.59 -10.24 18.79
CA LYS A 536 22.09 -9.72 20.07
C LYS A 536 22.60 -10.84 20.98
N GLU A 537 21.89 -11.97 21.06
CA GLU A 537 22.33 -13.14 21.82
C GLU A 537 23.62 -13.76 21.24
N LYS A 538 23.73 -13.84 19.91
CA LYS A 538 24.95 -14.29 19.22
C LYS A 538 26.13 -13.34 19.44
N LEU A 539 25.92 -12.03 19.42
CA LEU A 539 26.95 -11.03 19.71
C LEU A 539 27.47 -11.20 21.15
N SER A 540 26.58 -11.29 22.15
CA SER A 540 27.00 -11.52 23.54
C SER A 540 27.77 -12.83 23.75
N LYS A 541 27.46 -13.88 22.97
CA LYS A 541 28.24 -15.14 22.95
C LYS A 541 29.63 -14.97 22.33
N LEU A 542 29.79 -14.09 21.34
CA LEU A 542 31.09 -13.77 20.72
C LEU A 542 31.92 -12.83 21.59
N GLU A 543 31.31 -11.83 22.22
CA GLU A 543 31.97 -10.91 23.17
C GLU A 543 32.59 -11.66 24.35
N LYS A 544 31.88 -12.65 24.91
CA LYS A 544 32.41 -13.51 25.99
C LYS A 544 33.63 -14.31 25.54
N LYS A 545 33.57 -14.95 24.36
CA LYS A 545 34.72 -15.67 23.78
C LYS A 545 35.91 -14.75 23.52
N LEU A 546 35.67 -13.55 22.99
CA LEU A 546 36.73 -12.57 22.75
C LEU A 546 37.39 -12.08 24.05
N ALA A 547 36.62 -11.97 25.13
CA ALA A 547 37.15 -11.69 26.46
C ALA A 547 37.97 -12.89 27.03
N GLU A 548 37.46 -14.11 26.89
CA GLU A 548 38.14 -15.36 27.27
C GLU A 548 39.48 -15.49 26.53
N GLU A 549 39.48 -15.45 25.19
CA GLU A 549 40.69 -15.43 24.34
C GLU A 549 41.63 -14.26 24.69
N GLY A 550 41.09 -13.10 25.05
CA GLY A 550 41.85 -11.96 25.53
C GLY A 550 42.61 -12.25 26.84
N THR A 551 41.99 -12.97 27.77
CA THR A 551 42.66 -13.41 29.01
C THR A 551 43.70 -14.51 28.75
N GLU A 552 43.43 -15.46 27.86
CA GLU A 552 44.41 -16.49 27.46
C GLU A 552 45.62 -15.87 26.75
N LYS A 553 45.40 -14.92 25.85
CA LYS A 553 46.48 -14.16 25.19
C LYS A 553 47.33 -13.40 26.21
N LEU A 554 46.73 -12.87 27.28
CA LEU A 554 47.45 -12.24 28.39
C LEU A 554 48.24 -13.24 29.27
N THR A 555 47.77 -14.47 29.49
CA THR A 555 48.54 -15.49 30.21
C THR A 555 49.68 -16.04 29.36
N LEU A 556 49.46 -16.26 28.06
CA LEU A 556 50.49 -16.65 27.09
C LEU A 556 51.57 -15.57 26.95
N ALA A 557 51.22 -14.28 26.86
CA ALA A 557 52.19 -13.19 26.86
C ALA A 557 53.05 -13.15 28.15
N LYS A 558 52.43 -13.41 29.31
CA LYS A 558 53.13 -13.55 30.60
C LYS A 558 53.98 -14.83 30.73
N ALA A 559 53.76 -15.84 29.88
CA ALA A 559 54.62 -17.02 29.77
C ALA A 559 55.79 -16.75 28.82
N LEU A 560 55.54 -16.14 27.66
CA LEU A 560 56.56 -15.77 26.67
C LEU A 560 57.62 -14.82 27.27
N SER A 561 57.24 -13.83 28.08
CA SER A 561 58.21 -12.96 28.75
C SER A 561 59.08 -13.66 29.81
N LYS A 562 58.60 -14.77 30.40
CA LYS A 562 59.40 -15.64 31.27
C LYS A 562 60.38 -16.51 30.48
N PHE A 563 59.97 -17.00 29.31
CA PHE A 563 60.88 -17.73 28.42
C PHE A 563 61.95 -16.81 27.82
N ASP A 564 61.57 -15.61 27.35
CA ASP A 564 62.50 -14.59 26.83
C ASP A 564 63.56 -14.17 27.86
N SER A 565 63.16 -13.90 29.11
CA SER A 565 64.11 -13.59 30.19
C SER A 565 65.00 -14.78 30.55
N ARG A 566 64.50 -16.03 30.50
CA ARG A 566 65.31 -17.23 30.69
C ARG A 566 66.27 -17.52 29.52
N ILE A 567 65.87 -17.24 28.28
CA ILE A 567 66.75 -17.31 27.10
C ILE A 567 67.91 -16.33 27.26
N LYS A 568 67.62 -15.06 27.60
CA LYS A 568 68.63 -14.03 27.87
C LYS A 568 69.57 -14.36 29.03
N GLU A 569 69.12 -15.13 30.02
CA GLU A 569 69.97 -15.67 31.09
C GLU A 569 70.91 -16.78 30.58
N LEU A 570 70.39 -17.70 29.75
CA LEU A 570 71.17 -18.79 29.16
C LEU A 570 72.18 -18.30 28.12
N GLU A 571 71.83 -17.31 27.31
CA GLU A 571 72.75 -16.62 26.38
C GLU A 571 73.94 -16.00 27.11
N LYS A 572 73.69 -15.32 28.24
CA LYS A 572 74.77 -14.76 29.08
C LYS A 572 75.68 -15.85 29.64
N LYS A 573 75.11 -16.98 30.08
CA LYS A 573 75.87 -18.13 30.59
C LYS A 573 76.67 -18.85 29.50
N LEU A 574 76.16 -18.91 28.28
CA LEU A 574 76.88 -19.45 27.13
C LEU A 574 78.07 -18.56 26.77
N LYS A 575 77.87 -17.24 26.65
CA LYS A 575 78.95 -16.27 26.39
C LYS A 575 80.02 -16.26 27.48
N GLY A 576 79.65 -16.45 28.75
CA GLY A 576 80.62 -16.64 29.84
C GLY A 576 81.52 -17.86 29.61
N ARG A 577 80.92 -19.02 29.33
CA ARG A 577 81.65 -20.27 29.04
C ARG A 577 82.49 -20.21 27.77
N GLU A 578 82.08 -19.44 26.78
CA GLU A 578 82.84 -19.20 25.55
C GLU A 578 84.15 -18.47 25.88
N VAL A 579 84.11 -17.44 26.73
CA VAL A 579 85.31 -16.74 27.24
C VAL A 579 86.19 -17.64 28.11
N GLU A 580 85.59 -18.42 29.03
CA GLU A 580 86.33 -19.41 29.86
C GLU A 580 87.05 -20.46 29.01
N LEU A 581 86.43 -20.91 27.90
CA LEU A 581 87.01 -21.90 27.00
C LEU A 581 88.11 -21.30 26.12
N LEU A 582 87.99 -20.03 25.74
CA LEU A 582 89.04 -19.29 25.04
C LEU A 582 90.28 -19.10 25.94
N SER A 583 90.12 -18.68 27.21
CA SER A 583 91.24 -18.51 28.14
C SER A 583 91.92 -19.83 28.49
N LEU A 584 91.15 -20.90 28.75
CA LEU A 584 91.72 -22.26 28.91
C LEU A 584 92.42 -22.75 27.63
N GLY A 585 91.98 -22.28 26.45
CA GLY A 585 92.67 -22.49 25.19
C GLY A 585 94.02 -21.77 25.10
N GLU A 586 94.14 -20.58 25.70
CA GLU A 586 95.40 -19.82 25.79
C GLU A 586 96.35 -20.42 26.82
N GLU A 587 95.86 -20.80 28.01
CA GLU A 587 96.61 -21.52 29.03
C GLU A 587 97.21 -22.83 28.47
N LYS A 588 96.43 -23.60 27.70
CA LYS A 588 96.92 -24.82 27.04
C LYS A 588 97.96 -24.52 25.97
N ARG A 589 97.78 -23.46 25.16
CA ARG A 589 98.81 -23.02 24.19
C ARG A 589 100.11 -22.63 24.90
N GLU A 590 100.01 -21.96 26.04
CA GLU A 590 101.17 -21.54 26.82
C GLU A 590 101.88 -22.72 27.51
N ALA A 591 101.15 -23.65 28.11
CA ALA A 591 101.73 -24.88 28.66
C ALA A 591 102.47 -25.71 27.59
N ILE A 592 101.94 -25.76 26.36
CA ILE A 592 102.63 -26.38 25.22
C ILE A 592 103.91 -25.62 24.87
N ARG A 593 103.90 -24.28 24.80
CA ARG A 593 105.11 -23.48 24.57
C ARG A 593 106.20 -23.74 25.62
N GLN A 594 105.82 -23.79 26.89
CA GLN A 594 106.76 -24.08 27.99
C GLN A 594 107.34 -25.50 27.91
N LEU A 595 106.53 -26.50 27.55
CA LEU A 595 107.01 -27.86 27.31
C LEU A 595 107.96 -27.96 26.11
N CYS A 596 107.72 -27.23 25.01
CA CYS A 596 108.66 -27.16 23.89
C CYS A 596 110.03 -26.61 24.33
N ILE A 597 110.05 -25.47 25.02
CA ILE A 597 111.28 -24.86 25.55
C ILE A 597 112.04 -25.84 26.46
N LEU A 598 111.33 -26.59 27.31
CA LEU A 598 111.93 -27.61 28.16
C LEU A 598 112.52 -28.78 27.37
N MET A 599 111.83 -29.26 26.32
CA MET A 599 112.35 -30.33 25.45
C MET A 599 113.60 -29.87 24.69
N ASP A 600 113.59 -28.66 24.14
CA ASP A 600 114.73 -28.12 23.39
C ASP A 600 115.95 -27.94 24.30
N TYR A 601 115.78 -27.42 25.54
CA TYR A 601 116.85 -27.36 26.55
C TYR A 601 117.43 -28.74 26.89
N GLN A 602 116.59 -29.77 27.07
CA GLN A 602 117.07 -31.14 27.32
C GLN A 602 117.81 -31.72 26.10
N ARG A 603 117.38 -31.37 24.90
CA ARG A 603 117.99 -31.79 23.63
C ARG A 603 119.37 -31.16 23.43
N ASP A 604 119.48 -29.85 23.61
CA ASP A 604 120.75 -29.11 23.54
C ASP A 604 121.75 -29.68 24.56
N ARG A 605 121.32 -29.85 25.81
CA ARG A 605 122.14 -30.45 26.88
C ARG A 605 122.56 -31.90 26.56
N TYR A 606 121.67 -32.69 25.95
CA TYR A 606 122.02 -34.05 25.52
C TYR A 606 123.06 -34.04 24.40
N ASP A 607 122.91 -33.15 23.40
CA ASP A 607 123.89 -33.00 22.32
C ASP A 607 125.21 -32.40 22.81
N GLU A 608 125.24 -31.55 23.85
CA GLU A 608 126.47 -31.13 24.55
C GLU A 608 127.19 -32.30 25.23
N ILE A 609 126.47 -33.13 25.99
CA ILE A 609 127.01 -34.34 26.63
C ILE A 609 127.55 -35.30 25.57
N LYS A 610 126.79 -35.54 24.50
CA LYS A 610 127.19 -36.39 23.36
C LYS A 610 128.43 -35.88 22.63
N LYS A 611 128.51 -34.56 22.36
CA LYS A 611 129.72 -33.90 21.83
C LYS A 611 130.92 -34.01 22.79
N SER A 612 130.67 -34.06 24.10
CA SER A 612 131.72 -34.20 25.11
C SER A 612 132.27 -35.63 25.16
N ILE A 613 131.41 -36.65 25.09
CA ILE A 613 131.81 -38.07 25.01
C ILE A 613 132.65 -38.32 23.74
N LEU A 614 132.17 -37.89 22.57
CA LEU A 614 132.90 -38.05 21.30
C LEU A 614 134.26 -37.32 21.27
N LYS A 615 134.49 -36.33 22.14
CA LYS A 615 135.79 -35.68 22.32
C LYS A 615 136.75 -36.43 23.25
N VAL A 616 136.26 -37.39 24.04
CA VAL A 616 137.09 -38.30 24.83
C VAL A 616 137.60 -39.44 23.94
N ASP A 617 136.75 -40.04 23.13
CA ASP A 617 137.12 -41.15 22.22
C ASP A 617 138.16 -40.74 21.15
N HIS A 618 138.16 -39.46 20.74
CA HIS A 618 139.20 -38.90 19.85
C HIS A 618 140.52 -38.52 20.57
N LYS A 619 140.62 -38.65 21.89
CA LYS A 619 141.84 -38.41 22.67
C LYS A 619 142.58 -39.69 23.08
N THR A 620 142.05 -40.86 22.77
CA THR A 620 142.64 -42.18 23.07
C THR A 620 143.24 -42.87 21.83
N LEU A 621 143.43 -42.13 20.73
CA LEU A 621 143.88 -42.65 19.42
C LEU A 621 144.96 -41.78 18.72
N ASN A 622 145.72 -40.99 19.49
CA ASN A 622 146.98 -40.33 19.12
C ASN A 622 147.88 -40.23 20.37
#